data_AF-A0A2V6TV86-F1
#
_entry.id   AF-A0A2V6TV86-F1
#
_cell.length_a   1.000
_cell.length_b   1.000
_cell.length_c   1.000
_cell.angle_alpha   90.00
_cell.angle_beta   90.00
_cell.angle_gamma   90.00
#
_symmetry.space_group_name_H-M   'P 1'
#
loop_
_entity.id
_entity.type
_entity.pdbx_description
1 polymer ?
#
loop_
_entity_poly.entity_id
_entity_poly.type
_entity_poly.pdbx_seq_one_letter_code
_entity_poly.pdbx_strand_id
1 'polypeptide(L)'
;MKTAILGTAKGIFVVDAVSGASSVALEGPSVRHLSRVNGRCVAGSTAGFFRSADDGRSWQPSGIGDREVWDVAAAPGDPSTLYAVTEPAGLFRPTRSAWW
;
A
#
# COMPACT_ATOMS: atom_id res chain seq x y z
N MET A 1 -19.60 5.58 8.49
CA MET A 1 -19.42 5.26 7.05
C MET A 1 -18.56 4.01 6.99
N LYS A 2 -19.00 2.95 6.31
CA LYS A 2 -18.17 1.75 6.09
C LYS A 2 -17.49 1.93 4.74
N THR A 3 -16.18 1.94 4.73
CA THR A 3 -15.39 2.20 3.52
C THR A 3 -14.50 1.01 3.22
N ALA A 4 -14.48 0.57 1.97
CA ALA A 4 -13.57 -0.44 1.45
C ALA A 4 -12.49 0.23 0.60
N ILE A 5 -11.29 -0.36 0.60
CA ILE A 5 -10.17 0.04 -0.27
C ILE A 5 -9.94 -1.13 -1.22
N LEU A 6 -9.96 -0.86 -2.52
CA LEU A 6 -9.79 -1.86 -3.56
C LEU A 6 -8.55 -1.55 -4.38
N GLY A 7 -7.70 -2.56 -4.57
CA GLY A 7 -6.54 -2.51 -5.44
C GLY A 7 -6.89 -3.17 -6.76
N THR A 8 -6.53 -2.52 -7.86
CA THR A 8 -6.84 -2.99 -9.21
C THR A 8 -5.63 -2.79 -10.12
N ALA A 9 -5.74 -3.28 -11.36
CA ALA A 9 -4.77 -2.98 -12.41
C ALA A 9 -4.71 -1.48 -12.79
N LYS A 10 -5.68 -0.66 -12.35
CA LYS A 10 -5.76 0.78 -12.63
C LYS A 10 -5.41 1.67 -11.43
N GLY A 11 -5.02 1.07 -10.31
CA GLY A 11 -4.75 1.80 -9.08
C GLY A 11 -5.68 1.45 -7.93
N ILE A 12 -5.77 2.35 -6.95
CA ILE A 12 -6.49 2.19 -5.69
C ILE A 12 -7.80 2.98 -5.75
N PHE A 13 -8.88 2.33 -5.35
CA PHE A 13 -10.20 2.92 -5.25
C PHE A 13 -10.69 2.88 -3.81
N VAL A 14 -11.34 3.95 -3.39
CA VAL A 14 -12.08 4.02 -2.13
C VAL A 14 -13.56 3.89 -2.46
N VAL A 15 -14.22 2.91 -1.84
CA VAL A 15 -15.62 2.57 -2.09
C VAL A 15 -16.42 2.70 -0.82
N ASP A 16 -17.51 3.46 -0.85
CA ASP A 16 -18.49 3.42 0.22
C ASP A 16 -19.26 2.10 0.16
N ALA A 17 -19.18 1.30 1.21
CA ALA A 17 -19.69 -0.07 1.24
C ALA A 17 -21.22 -0.14 1.30
N VAL A 18 -21.92 0.99 1.47
CA VAL A 18 -23.38 1.06 1.55
C VAL A 18 -23.97 1.48 0.22
N SER A 19 -23.48 2.60 -0.32
CA SER A 19 -23.96 3.18 -1.58
C SER A 19 -23.29 2.59 -2.82
N GLY A 20 -22.13 1.94 -2.67
CA GLY A 20 -21.31 1.49 -3.79
C GLY A 20 -20.59 2.63 -4.54
N ALA A 21 -20.77 3.89 -4.11
CA ALA A 21 -20.07 5.02 -4.68
C ALA A 21 -18.55 4.83 -4.54
N SER A 22 -17.81 5.04 -5.63
CA SER A 22 -16.37 4.83 -5.66
C SER A 22 -15.65 6.09 -6.14
N SER A 23 -14.40 6.25 -5.67
CA SER A 23 -13.50 7.32 -6.08
C SER A 23 -12.09 6.76 -6.23
N VAL A 24 -11.31 7.36 -7.13
CA VAL A 24 -9.89 7.02 -7.31
C VAL A 24 -9.09 7.68 -6.18
N ALA A 25 -8.30 6.88 -5.46
CA ALA A 25 -7.38 7.35 -4.42
C ALA A 25 -5.91 7.30 -4.84
N LEU A 26 -5.58 6.44 -5.82
CA LEU A 26 -4.29 6.42 -6.50
C LEU A 26 -4.53 5.92 -7.92
N GLU A 27 -4.11 6.68 -8.93
CA GLU A 27 -4.28 6.32 -10.33
C GLU A 27 -2.99 5.74 -10.92
N GLY A 28 -3.11 4.71 -11.75
CA GLY A 28 -2.03 4.24 -12.61
C GLY A 28 -1.46 2.87 -12.24
N PRO A 29 -0.84 2.68 -11.05
CA PRO A 29 -0.08 1.48 -10.79
C PRO A 29 -0.99 0.29 -10.58
N SER A 30 -0.58 -0.87 -11.13
CA SER A 30 -1.27 -2.12 -10.85
C SER A 30 -0.96 -2.56 -9.42
N VAL A 31 -2.00 -2.63 -8.60
CA VAL A 31 -1.87 -2.93 -7.17
C VAL A 31 -1.95 -4.43 -6.97
N ARG A 32 -0.88 -5.00 -6.41
CA ARG A 32 -0.74 -6.44 -6.15
C ARG A 32 -1.03 -6.80 -4.70
N HIS A 33 -0.78 -5.87 -3.79
CA HIS A 33 -1.00 -6.07 -2.36
C HIS A 33 -1.66 -4.84 -1.72
N LEU A 34 -2.60 -5.08 -0.81
CA LEU A 34 -3.17 -4.08 0.09
C LEU A 34 -3.31 -4.67 1.48
N SER A 35 -2.81 -3.96 2.47
CA SER A 35 -3.02 -4.34 3.87
C SER A 35 -3.07 -3.13 4.79
N ARG A 36 -3.61 -3.35 5.99
CA ARG A 36 -3.54 -2.39 7.09
C ARG A 36 -2.52 -2.86 8.11
N VAL A 37 -1.61 -1.97 8.47
CA VAL A 37 -0.49 -2.22 9.37
C VAL A 37 -0.40 -1.05 10.35
N ASN A 38 -0.56 -1.32 11.64
CA ASN A 38 -0.54 -0.29 12.71
C ASN A 38 -1.43 0.93 12.42
N GLY A 39 -2.65 0.70 11.94
CA GLY A 39 -3.61 1.78 11.63
C GLY A 39 -3.31 2.56 10.35
N ARG A 40 -2.27 2.18 9.59
CA ARG A 40 -1.95 2.76 8.27
C ARG A 40 -2.28 1.77 7.17
N CYS A 41 -2.64 2.26 5.99
CA CYS A 41 -2.78 1.40 4.82
C CYS A 41 -1.46 1.37 4.05
N VAL A 42 -1.10 0.22 3.52
CA VAL A 42 0.09 0.02 2.69
C VAL A 42 -0.30 -0.72 1.42
N ALA A 43 0.41 -0.43 0.32
CA ALA A 43 0.17 -1.03 -0.98
C ALA A 43 1.49 -1.41 -1.66
N GLY A 44 1.55 -2.63 -2.18
CA GLY A 44 2.58 -3.06 -3.12
C GLY A 44 2.05 -3.01 -4.54
N SER A 45 2.84 -2.49 -5.48
CA SER A 45 2.40 -2.27 -6.86
C SER A 45 3.53 -2.45 -7.88
N THR A 46 3.18 -2.41 -9.16
CA THR A 46 4.14 -2.36 -10.29
C THR A 46 5.00 -1.09 -10.33
N ALA A 47 4.70 -0.06 -9.54
CA ALA A 47 5.44 1.20 -9.54
C ALA A 47 6.05 1.53 -8.17
N GLY A 48 6.18 0.54 -7.29
CA GLY A 48 6.73 0.74 -5.95
C GLY A 48 5.78 0.42 -4.81
N PHE A 49 6.23 0.77 -3.61
CA PHE A 49 5.48 0.67 -2.37
C PHE A 49 4.87 2.01 -1.99
N PHE A 50 3.60 2.00 -1.58
CA PHE A 50 2.85 3.19 -1.21
C PHE A 50 2.29 3.05 0.20
N ARG A 51 2.14 4.19 0.88
CA ARG A 51 1.51 4.27 2.20
C ARG A 51 0.43 5.33 2.22
N SER A 52 -0.56 5.10 3.08
CA SER A 52 -1.60 6.08 3.41
C SER A 52 -1.71 6.24 4.92
N ALA A 53 -1.81 7.50 5.35
CA ALA A 53 -2.00 7.89 6.76
C ALA A 53 -3.44 8.32 7.07
N ASP A 54 -4.33 8.32 6.07
CA ASP A 54 -5.68 8.89 6.14
C ASP A 54 -6.77 7.89 5.72
N ASP A 55 -6.60 6.62 6.10
CA ASP A 55 -7.47 5.49 5.78
C ASP A 55 -7.60 5.18 4.28
N GLY A 56 -6.55 5.40 3.51
CA GLY A 56 -6.51 5.08 2.09
C GLY A 56 -7.11 6.14 1.18
N ARG A 57 -7.42 7.34 1.70
CA ARG A 57 -7.96 8.46 0.91
C ARG A 57 -6.87 9.11 0.05
N SER A 58 -5.63 9.17 0.55
CA SER A 58 -4.46 9.60 -0.20
C SER A 58 -3.29 8.66 0.01
N TRP A 59 -2.46 8.52 -1.02
CA TRP A 59 -1.33 7.59 -1.06
C TRP A 59 -0.06 8.29 -1.50
N GLN A 60 1.05 7.96 -0.86
CA GLN A 60 2.37 8.50 -1.19
C GLN A 60 3.37 7.35 -1.38
N PRO A 61 4.29 7.45 -2.36
CA PRO A 61 5.41 6.52 -2.48
C PRO A 61 6.20 6.46 -1.16
N SER A 62 6.68 5.28 -0.79
CA SER A 62 7.39 5.08 0.47
C SER A 62 8.48 4.02 0.36
N GLY A 63 9.74 4.44 0.42
CA GLY A 63 10.88 3.53 0.39
C GLY A 63 11.03 2.79 -0.95
N ILE A 64 12.10 2.01 -1.05
CA ILE A 64 12.43 1.01 -2.11
C ILE A 64 12.39 1.43 -3.59
N GLY A 65 12.03 2.68 -3.90
CA GLY A 65 12.01 3.25 -5.25
C GLY A 65 10.83 2.78 -6.09
N ASP A 66 11.04 2.74 -7.39
CA ASP A 66 10.12 2.33 -8.45
C ASP A 66 10.13 0.80 -8.71
N ARG A 67 10.77 0.03 -7.85
CA ARG A 67 10.80 -1.44 -7.94
C ARG A 67 9.40 -2.01 -7.84
N GLU A 68 9.09 -2.99 -8.67
CA GLU A 68 7.80 -3.66 -8.54
C GLU A 68 7.74 -4.42 -7.22
N VAL A 69 6.60 -4.38 -6.55
CA VAL A 69 6.35 -5.10 -5.28
C VAL A 69 5.31 -6.16 -5.53
N TRP A 70 5.69 -7.42 -5.33
CA TRP A 70 4.82 -8.56 -5.54
C TRP A 70 3.95 -8.86 -4.33
N ASP A 71 4.51 -8.75 -3.13
CA ASP A 71 3.82 -9.02 -1.87
C ASP A 71 4.52 -8.28 -0.71
N VAL A 72 3.80 -8.09 0.39
CA VAL A 72 4.29 -7.46 1.61
C VAL A 72 3.79 -8.20 2.84
N ALA A 73 4.72 -8.63 3.71
CA ALA A 73 4.40 -9.28 4.97
C ALA A 73 4.93 -8.50 6.18
N ALA A 74 4.18 -8.49 7.28
CA ALA A 74 4.63 -7.97 8.56
C ALA A 74 5.55 -8.98 9.27
N ALA A 75 6.56 -8.47 9.97
CA ALA A 75 7.45 -9.31 10.76
C ALA A 75 6.67 -9.93 11.94
N PRO A 76 6.86 -11.24 12.20
CA PRO A 76 6.33 -11.85 13.42
C PRO A 76 6.88 -11.14 14.66
N GLY A 77 6.00 -10.72 15.57
CA GLY A 77 6.38 -10.05 16.82
C GLY A 77 6.66 -8.55 16.71
N ASP A 78 6.84 -7.99 15.51
CA ASP A 78 6.90 -6.55 15.28
C ASP A 78 6.14 -6.15 14.00
N PRO A 79 4.82 -5.89 14.11
CA PRO A 79 4.03 -5.45 12.97
C PRO A 79 4.47 -4.10 12.39
N SER A 80 5.35 -3.34 13.07
CA SER A 80 5.91 -2.10 12.51
C SER A 80 7.00 -2.34 11.47
N THR A 81 7.52 -3.57 11.40
CA THR A 81 8.50 -3.98 10.40
C THR A 81 7.79 -4.73 9.28
N LEU A 82 7.96 -4.25 8.05
CA LEU A 82 7.42 -4.88 6.84
C LEU A 82 8.54 -5.42 5.96
N TYR A 83 8.32 -6.56 5.32
CA TYR A 83 9.18 -7.12 4.30
C TYR A 83 8.45 -7.05 2.96
N ALA A 84 9.13 -6.55 1.94
CA ALA A 84 8.64 -6.54 0.57
C ALA A 84 9.49 -7.47 -0.30
N VAL A 85 8.82 -8.27 -1.14
CA VAL A 85 9.44 -9.03 -2.22
C VAL A 85 9.33 -8.24 -3.52
N THR A 86 10.46 -7.96 -4.16
CA THR A 86 10.52 -7.00 -5.27
C THR A 86 11.02 -7.58 -6.57
N GLU A 87 10.76 -6.87 -7.66
CA GLU A 87 11.44 -7.02 -8.95
C GLU A 87 12.20 -5.73 -9.34
N PRO A 88 13.49 -5.82 -9.73
CA PRO A 88 14.37 -7.00 -9.71
C PRO A 88 14.50 -7.64 -8.32
N ALA A 89 14.82 -8.94 -8.27
CA ALA A 89 14.81 -9.73 -7.04
C ALA A 89 15.65 -9.09 -5.93
N GLY A 90 14.99 -8.80 -4.80
CA GLY A 90 15.61 -8.23 -3.62
C GLY A 90 14.66 -8.31 -2.41
N LEU A 91 15.23 -8.37 -1.21
CA LEU A 91 14.49 -8.28 0.05
C LEU A 91 14.73 -6.91 0.65
N PHE A 92 13.65 -6.17 0.86
CA PHE A 92 13.73 -4.82 1.42
C PHE A 92 12.97 -4.75 2.74
N ARG A 93 13.60 -4.06 3.69
CA ARG A 93 12.98 -3.57 4.92
C ARG A 93 12.81 -2.04 4.79
N PRO A 94 11.65 -1.46 5.10
CA PRO A 94 11.59 -0.02 5.31
C PRO A 94 12.46 0.27 6.54
N THR A 95 13.50 1.07 6.35
CA THR A 95 14.09 1.79 7.47
C THR A 95 12.97 2.58 8.13
N ARG A 96 12.89 2.57 9.47
CA ARG A 96 12.05 3.51 10.21
C ARG A 96 12.51 4.93 9.84
N SER A 97 11.99 5.50 8.76
CA SER A 97 12.15 6.92 8.50
C SER A 97 11.11 7.61 9.37
N ALA A 98 11.63 8.21 10.43
CA ALA A 98 10.92 9.25 11.14
C ALA A 98 10.42 10.26 10.10
N TRP A 99 9.12 10.47 10.13
CA TRP A 99 8.43 11.70 9.80
C TRP A 99 9.34 12.84 9.33
N TRP A 100 9.34 13.05 8.03
CA TRP A 100 9.02 14.33 7.40
C TRP A 100 8.33 14.04 6.07
#